data_AF-A0A661NLV8-F1
#
_entry.id   AF-A0A661NLV8-F1
#
_cell.length_a   1.000
_cell.length_b   1.000
_cell.length_c   1.000
_cell.angle_alpha   90.00
_cell.angle_beta   90.00
_cell.angle_gamma   90.00
#
_symmetry.space_group_name_H-M   'P 1'
#
loop_
_entity.id
_entity.type
_entity.pdbx_description
1 polymer ?
#
loop_
_entity_poly.entity_id
_entity_poly.type
_entity_poly.pdbx_seq_one_letter_code
_entity_poly.pdbx_strand_id
1 'polypeptide(L)'
;MTRIAYILDVLLLSFAFGTTLWFFFVQSPALFKSMGKERFLPLQMRLTKLLFKTLAVVVPLMLGATLVHGRDPYWLHVGTAGLATLGVLTNNFVVVPRALKAGGQSLRDLQNEQAPDGSVSGFASDGGGSATKVWHRMVVLFVVVMLAGLVSHGIVLMPG
;
A
#
# COMPACT_ATOMS: atom_id res chain seq x y z
N MET A 1 -14.54 -21.30 18.81
CA MET A 1 -14.43 -20.02 18.05
C MET A 1 -12.98 -19.62 17.81
N THR A 2 -12.09 -19.77 18.79
CA THR A 2 -10.64 -19.46 18.70
C THR A 2 -9.91 -20.06 17.49
N ARG A 3 -10.15 -21.34 17.16
CA ARG A 3 -9.50 -22.00 16.00
C ARG A 3 -9.92 -21.41 14.64
N ILE A 4 -11.19 -21.07 14.47
CA ILE A 4 -11.70 -20.46 13.23
C ILE A 4 -11.12 -19.06 13.09
N ALA A 5 -11.11 -18.27 14.16
CA ALA A 5 -10.52 -16.94 14.17
C ALA A 5 -9.01 -16.99 13.87
N TYR A 6 -8.27 -17.96 14.40
CA TYR A 6 -6.86 -18.16 14.07
C TYR A 6 -6.64 -18.49 12.59
N ILE A 7 -7.41 -19.43 12.02
CA ILE A 7 -7.31 -19.76 10.59
C ILE A 7 -7.62 -18.53 9.73
N LEU A 8 -8.66 -17.78 10.10
CA LEU A 8 -9.04 -16.55 9.42
C LEU A 8 -7.93 -15.50 9.49
N ASP A 9 -7.30 -15.32 10.66
CA ASP A 9 -6.17 -14.40 10.84
C ASP A 9 -5.02 -14.75 9.90
N VAL A 10 -4.59 -16.02 9.88
CA VAL A 10 -3.53 -16.51 8.98
C VAL A 10 -3.87 -16.30 7.50
N LEU A 11 -5.13 -16.55 7.10
CA LEU A 11 -5.58 -16.32 5.73
C LEU A 11 -5.56 -14.83 5.36
N LEU A 12 -6.05 -13.96 6.24
CA LEU A 12 -6.08 -12.51 6.01
C LEU A 12 -4.67 -11.92 5.98
N LEU A 13 -3.78 -12.37 6.88
CA LEU A 13 -2.36 -12.04 6.87
C LEU A 13 -1.72 -12.43 5.53
N SER A 14 -1.90 -13.69 5.13
CA SER A 14 -1.32 -14.22 3.88
C SER A 14 -1.84 -13.47 2.66
N PHE A 15 -3.13 -13.16 2.62
CA PHE A 15 -3.74 -12.37 1.56
C PHE A 15 -3.21 -10.94 1.53
N ALA A 16 -3.16 -10.25 2.67
CA ALA A 16 -2.68 -8.86 2.76
C ALA A 16 -1.21 -8.76 2.35
N PHE A 17 -0.36 -9.64 2.90
CA PHE A 17 1.07 -9.68 2.61
C PHE A 17 1.33 -10.08 1.15
N GLY A 18 0.74 -11.19 0.70
CA GLY A 18 0.91 -11.70 -0.66
C GLY A 18 0.42 -10.72 -1.73
N THR A 19 -0.74 -10.10 -1.52
CA THR A 19 -1.27 -9.09 -2.45
C THR A 19 -0.37 -7.85 -2.49
N THR A 20 0.17 -7.42 -1.35
CA THR A 20 1.09 -6.27 -1.29
C THR A 20 2.39 -6.58 -2.05
N LEU A 21 3.00 -7.74 -1.81
CA LEU A 21 4.22 -8.14 -2.52
C LEU A 21 3.98 -8.28 -4.02
N TRP A 22 2.91 -8.97 -4.41
CA TRP A 22 2.53 -9.13 -5.81
C TRP A 22 2.34 -7.77 -6.50
N PHE A 23 1.61 -6.86 -5.87
CA PHE A 23 1.33 -5.53 -6.42
C PHE A 23 2.62 -4.74 -6.70
N PHE A 24 3.53 -4.68 -5.73
CA PHE A 24 4.72 -3.83 -5.84
C PHE A 24 5.86 -4.49 -6.63
N PHE A 25 6.07 -5.79 -6.49
CA PHE A 25 7.24 -6.47 -7.07
C PHE A 25 6.96 -7.22 -8.37
N VAL A 26 5.71 -7.61 -8.63
CA VAL A 26 5.37 -8.36 -9.85
C VAL A 26 4.52 -7.52 -10.79
N GLN A 27 3.36 -7.07 -10.32
CA GLN A 27 2.39 -6.38 -11.15
C GLN A 27 2.86 -4.98 -11.56
N SER A 28 3.42 -4.18 -10.65
CA SER A 28 3.91 -2.84 -11.00
C SER A 28 5.04 -2.86 -12.04
N PRO A 29 6.12 -3.66 -11.89
CA PRO A 29 7.17 -3.75 -12.89
C PRO A 29 6.70 -4.34 -14.23
N ALA A 30 5.84 -5.36 -14.21
CA ALA A 30 5.29 -5.97 -15.41
C ALA A 30 4.43 -4.98 -16.23
N LEU A 31 3.60 -4.19 -15.56
CA LEU A 31 2.81 -3.14 -16.24
C LEU A 31 3.71 -2.01 -16.75
N PHE A 32 4.72 -1.58 -15.99
CA PHE A 32 5.64 -0.55 -16.44
C PHE A 32 6.38 -0.97 -17.71
N LYS A 33 6.87 -2.21 -17.75
CA LYS A 33 7.58 -2.78 -18.91
C LYS A 33 6.68 -2.94 -20.14
N SER A 34 5.41 -3.30 -19.97
CA SER A 34 4.52 -3.62 -21.09
C SER A 34 3.82 -2.40 -21.70
N MET A 35 3.55 -1.34 -20.92
CA MET A 35 2.67 -0.24 -21.35
C MET A 35 3.39 1.09 -21.61
N GLY A 36 4.63 1.23 -21.13
CA GLY A 36 5.32 2.51 -21.10
C GLY A 36 4.75 3.48 -20.06
N LYS A 37 5.50 4.54 -19.76
CA LYS A 37 5.24 5.48 -18.65
C LYS A 37 3.89 6.17 -18.72
N GLU A 38 3.48 6.63 -19.91
CA GLU A 38 2.29 7.47 -20.11
C GLU A 38 0.99 6.74 -19.75
N ARG A 39 0.90 5.45 -20.08
CA ARG A 39 -0.26 4.61 -19.77
C ARG A 39 -0.16 3.98 -18.38
N PHE A 40 1.06 3.72 -17.92
CA PHE A 40 1.31 3.11 -16.62
C PHE A 40 0.85 4.00 -15.45
N LEU A 41 1.23 5.28 -15.44
CA LEU A 41 0.94 6.18 -14.31
C LEU A 41 -0.56 6.27 -13.93
N PRO A 42 -1.48 6.60 -14.85
CA PRO A 42 -2.91 6.69 -14.50
C PRO A 42 -3.50 5.33 -14.10
N LEU A 43 -3.03 4.24 -14.71
CA LEU A 43 -3.44 2.89 -14.32
C LEU A 43 -2.94 2.52 -12.92
N GLN A 44 -1.67 2.79 -12.62
CA GLN A 44 -1.06 2.55 -11.32
C GLN A 44 -1.78 3.33 -10.22
N MET A 45 -2.18 4.58 -10.48
CA MET A 45 -2.97 5.39 -9.54
C MET A 45 -4.33 4.75 -9.21
N ARG A 46 -5.04 4.23 -10.23
CA ARG A 46 -6.33 3.52 -10.04
C ARG A 46 -6.13 2.22 -9.26
N LEU A 47 -5.13 1.43 -9.63
CA LEU A 47 -4.83 0.16 -8.99
C LEU A 47 -4.36 0.36 -7.54
N THR A 48 -3.56 1.40 -7.27
CA THR A 48 -3.11 1.76 -5.91
C THR A 48 -4.30 2.11 -5.03
N LYS A 49 -5.25 2.90 -5.55
CA LYS A 49 -6.49 3.21 -4.82
C LYS A 49 -7.29 1.95 -4.50
N LEU A 50 -7.41 1.04 -5.47
CA LEU A 50 -8.11 -0.23 -5.27
C LEU A 50 -7.41 -1.11 -4.22
N LEU A 51 -6.08 -1.24 -4.30
CA LEU A 51 -5.27 -1.99 -3.35
C LEU A 51 -5.51 -1.49 -1.93
N PHE A 52 -5.31 -0.20 -1.66
CA PHE A 52 -5.44 0.34 -0.32
C PHE A 52 -6.87 0.31 0.20
N LYS A 53 -7.88 0.45 -0.66
CA LYS A 53 -9.28 0.25 -0.27
C LYS A 53 -9.53 -1.20 0.18
N THR A 54 -8.99 -2.17 -0.53
CA THR A 54 -9.10 -3.59 -0.17
C THR A 54 -8.34 -3.89 1.13
N LEU A 55 -7.09 -3.45 1.24
CA LEU A 55 -6.28 -3.67 2.44
C LEU A 55 -6.86 -2.96 3.67
N ALA A 56 -7.49 -1.80 3.51
CA ALA A 56 -8.19 -1.09 4.59
C ALA A 56 -9.43 -1.82 5.12
N VAL A 57 -9.88 -2.88 4.46
CA VAL A 57 -10.91 -3.81 4.98
C VAL A 57 -10.26 -5.07 5.53
N VAL A 58 -9.35 -5.67 4.77
CA VAL A 58 -8.71 -6.95 5.14
C VAL A 58 -7.91 -6.85 6.44
N VAL A 59 -7.08 -5.81 6.58
CA VAL A 59 -6.16 -5.71 7.73
C VAL A 59 -6.90 -5.40 9.04
N PRO A 60 -7.95 -4.55 9.08
CA PRO A 60 -8.79 -4.46 10.29
C PRO A 60 -9.56 -5.73 10.61
N LEU A 61 -10.02 -6.49 9.61
CA LEU A 61 -10.63 -7.80 9.85
C LEU A 61 -9.63 -8.80 10.44
N MET A 62 -8.37 -8.73 10.01
CA MET A 62 -7.27 -9.51 10.58
C MET A 62 -7.09 -9.17 12.07
N LEU A 63 -6.99 -7.88 12.41
CA LEU A 63 -6.96 -7.43 13.81
C LEU A 63 -8.19 -7.91 14.60
N GLY A 64 -9.38 -7.86 14.02
CA GLY A 64 -10.59 -8.40 14.63
C GLY A 64 -10.48 -9.90 14.92
N ALA A 65 -9.96 -10.68 13.97
CA ALA A 65 -9.69 -12.10 14.17
C ALA A 65 -8.63 -12.34 15.27
N THR A 66 -7.60 -11.48 15.33
CA THR A 66 -6.57 -11.48 16.38
C THR A 66 -7.16 -11.28 17.77
N LEU A 67 -8.03 -10.30 17.92
CA LEU A 67 -8.72 -10.01 19.19
C LEU A 67 -9.59 -11.20 19.65
N VAL A 68 -10.18 -11.96 18.71
CA VAL A 68 -11.08 -13.07 19.01
C VAL A 68 -10.32 -14.37 19.35
N HIS A 69 -9.20 -14.66 18.69
CA HIS A 69 -8.47 -15.91 19.00
C HIS A 69 -7.63 -15.83 20.27
N GLY A 70 -7.22 -14.63 20.68
CA GLY A 70 -6.73 -14.37 22.03
C GLY A 70 -5.46 -15.12 22.44
N ARG A 71 -4.58 -15.47 21.49
CA ARG A 71 -3.34 -16.22 21.80
C ARG A 71 -2.40 -15.44 22.71
N ASP A 72 -1.73 -16.16 23.60
CA ASP A 72 -0.62 -15.62 24.38
C ASP A 72 0.69 -15.63 23.59
N PRO A 73 1.52 -14.57 23.70
CA PRO A 73 1.27 -13.33 24.45
C PRO A 73 0.35 -12.34 23.70
N TYR A 74 -0.84 -12.09 24.26
CA TYR A 74 -1.93 -11.35 23.61
C TYR A 74 -1.53 -9.96 23.12
N TRP A 75 -0.81 -9.20 23.95
CA TRP A 75 -0.40 -7.83 23.64
C TRP A 75 0.53 -7.75 22.43
N LEU A 76 1.37 -8.77 22.17
CA LEU A 76 2.25 -8.80 21.00
C LEU A 76 1.45 -9.05 19.72
N HIS A 77 0.50 -9.98 19.74
CA HIS A 77 -0.36 -10.25 18.59
C HIS A 77 -1.17 -9.00 18.23
N VAL A 78 -1.83 -8.39 19.21
CA VAL A 78 -2.65 -7.19 19.02
C VAL A 78 -1.79 -5.99 18.62
N GLY A 79 -0.62 -5.81 19.23
CA GLY A 79 0.29 -4.71 18.92
C GLY A 79 0.82 -4.76 17.48
N THR A 80 1.24 -5.95 17.02
CA THR A 80 1.76 -6.14 15.66
C THR A 80 0.68 -6.02 14.59
N ALA A 81 -0.51 -6.63 14.81
CA ALA A 81 -1.66 -6.44 13.93
C ALA A 81 -2.14 -4.98 13.91
N GLY A 82 -2.17 -4.33 15.07
CA GLY A 82 -2.55 -2.92 15.23
C GLY A 82 -1.62 -1.97 14.49
N LEU A 83 -0.31 -2.23 14.50
CA LEU A 83 0.67 -1.47 13.71
C LEU A 83 0.37 -1.56 12.21
N ALA A 84 0.06 -2.77 11.71
CA ALA A 84 -0.33 -2.96 10.32
C ALA A 84 -1.64 -2.22 9.98
N THR A 85 -2.63 -2.29 10.88
CA THR A 85 -3.91 -1.58 10.74
C THR A 85 -3.72 -0.06 10.68
N LEU A 86 -2.92 0.52 11.59
CA LEU A 86 -2.59 1.94 11.55
C LEU A 86 -1.92 2.33 10.24
N GLY A 87 -0.93 1.55 9.80
CA GLY A 87 -0.24 1.76 8.54
C GLY A 87 -1.18 1.85 7.34
N VAL A 88 -2.08 0.86 7.19
CA VAL A 88 -3.00 0.81 6.05
C VAL A 88 -4.08 1.90 6.10
N LEU A 89 -4.64 2.19 7.29
CA LEU A 89 -5.70 3.17 7.43
C LEU A 89 -5.18 4.58 7.18
N THR A 90 -4.00 4.92 7.71
CA THR A 90 -3.35 6.19 7.41
C THR A 90 -3.04 6.30 5.91
N ASN A 91 -2.56 5.22 5.27
CA ASN A 91 -2.35 5.22 3.83
C ASN A 91 -3.65 5.46 3.06
N ASN A 92 -4.71 4.69 3.34
CA ASN A 92 -5.96 4.76 2.59
C ASN A 92 -6.71 6.08 2.75
N PHE A 93 -6.78 6.63 3.97
CA PHE A 93 -7.62 7.80 4.26
C PHE A 93 -6.89 9.13 4.19
N VAL A 94 -5.56 9.14 4.38
CA VAL A 94 -4.79 10.39 4.48
C VAL A 94 -3.78 10.51 3.35
N VAL A 95 -2.92 9.51 3.17
CA VAL A 95 -1.74 9.64 2.29
C VAL A 95 -2.12 9.45 0.82
N VAL A 96 -2.80 8.36 0.48
CA VAL A 96 -3.18 8.02 -0.89
C VAL A 96 -4.09 9.09 -1.52
N PRO A 97 -5.15 9.60 -0.85
CA PRO A 97 -5.96 10.67 -1.44
C PRO A 97 -5.13 11.93 -1.77
N ARG A 98 -4.19 12.30 -0.90
CA ARG A 98 -3.30 13.45 -1.13
C ARG A 98 -2.27 13.18 -2.22
N ALA A 99 -1.70 11.98 -2.26
CA ALA A 99 -0.79 11.54 -3.32
C ALA A 99 -1.46 11.53 -4.70
N LEU A 100 -2.70 11.04 -4.77
CA LEU A 100 -3.48 11.01 -6.01
C LEU A 100 -3.85 12.42 -6.48
N LYS A 101 -4.17 13.33 -5.55
CA LYS A 101 -4.44 14.73 -5.89
C LYS A 101 -3.19 15.42 -6.44
N ALA A 102 -2.03 15.24 -5.79
CA ALA A 102 -0.76 15.79 -6.26
C ALA A 102 -0.36 15.21 -7.63
N GLY A 103 -0.39 13.89 -7.79
CA GLY A 103 -0.06 13.25 -9.07
C GLY A 103 -1.03 13.60 -10.21
N GLY A 104 -2.32 13.81 -9.89
CA GLY A 104 -3.34 14.23 -10.85
C GLY A 104 -3.14 15.68 -11.32
N GLN A 105 -2.66 16.57 -10.45
CA GLN A 105 -2.27 17.93 -10.83
C GLN A 105 -1.06 17.88 -11.77
N SER A 106 0.00 17.16 -11.40
CA SER A 106 1.18 17.01 -12.24
C SER A 106 0.89 16.44 -13.63
N LEU A 107 -0.06 15.50 -13.74
CA LEU A 107 -0.49 14.95 -15.03
C LEU A 107 -1.25 15.97 -15.89
N ARG A 108 -2.04 16.86 -15.27
CA ARG A 108 -2.76 17.92 -15.98
C ARG A 108 -1.82 19.02 -16.46
N ASP A 109 -0.85 19.39 -15.64
CA ASP A 109 0.16 20.39 -16.00
C ASP A 109 0.96 19.93 -17.23
N LEU A 110 1.38 18.65 -17.25
CA LEU A 110 2.03 18.04 -18.42
C LEU A 110 1.15 17.99 -19.68
N GLN A 111 -0.16 17.80 -19.53
CA GLN A 111 -1.09 17.78 -20.68
C GLN A 111 -1.35 19.18 -21.22
N ASN A 112 -1.27 20.21 -20.37
CA ASN A 112 -1.45 21.61 -20.75
C ASN A 112 -0.16 22.23 -21.31
N GLU A 113 1.03 21.79 -20.87
CA GLU A 113 2.34 22.18 -21.43
C GLU A 113 2.63 21.45 -22.77
N GLN A 114 1.78 21.66 -23.77
CA GLN A 114 2.17 21.47 -25.18
C GLN A 114 3.01 22.69 -25.63
N ALA A 115 4.25 22.80 -25.14
CA ALA A 115 5.25 23.74 -25.67
C ALA A 115 6.22 22.99 -26.62
N PRO A 116 6.69 23.62 -27.72
CA PRO A 116 7.32 22.90 -28.85
C PRO A 116 8.72 22.34 -28.59
N ASP A 117 9.38 22.69 -27.48
CA ASP A 117 10.78 22.34 -27.28
C ASP A 117 11.01 21.58 -25.96
N GLY A 118 11.30 20.29 -26.12
CA GLY A 118 12.09 19.43 -25.23
C GLY A 118 12.05 19.69 -23.71
N SER A 119 11.30 18.87 -22.97
CA SER A 119 11.85 17.58 -22.56
C SER A 119 10.92 16.85 -21.57
N VAL A 120 10.32 15.78 -22.08
CA VAL A 120 9.71 14.68 -21.29
C VAL A 120 10.72 14.04 -20.32
N SER A 121 12.01 14.35 -20.48
CA SER A 121 13.13 13.95 -19.60
C SER A 121 13.05 14.55 -18.19
N GLY A 122 12.55 15.79 -18.03
CA GLY A 122 12.48 16.46 -16.72
C GLY A 122 11.53 15.75 -15.75
N PHE A 123 10.46 15.13 -16.23
CA PHE A 123 9.57 14.35 -15.36
C PHE A 123 10.18 12.99 -14.96
N ALA A 124 11.15 12.47 -15.71
CA ALA A 124 11.83 11.22 -15.37
C ALA A 124 12.82 11.40 -14.21
N SER A 125 13.48 12.56 -14.11
CA SER A 125 14.34 12.92 -12.98
C SER A 125 13.57 13.59 -11.83
N ASP A 126 12.54 14.40 -12.13
CA ASP A 126 11.87 15.25 -11.14
C ASP A 126 10.47 14.86 -10.69
N GLY A 127 9.82 13.89 -11.34
CA GLY A 127 8.58 13.27 -10.86
C GLY A 127 7.51 14.27 -10.39
N GLY A 128 6.80 14.91 -11.32
CA GLY A 128 5.62 15.73 -11.01
C GLY A 128 5.81 16.88 -10.01
N GLY A 129 7.05 17.30 -9.75
CA GLY A 129 7.37 18.34 -8.79
C GLY A 129 7.56 17.82 -7.34
N SER A 130 8.03 18.70 -6.47
CA SER A 130 8.41 18.38 -5.09
C SER A 130 7.27 17.78 -4.26
N ALA A 131 6.03 18.23 -4.46
CA ALA A 131 4.86 17.74 -3.75
C ALA A 131 4.55 16.26 -4.08
N THR A 132 4.62 15.86 -5.36
CA THR A 132 4.39 14.48 -5.79
C THR A 132 5.46 13.55 -5.24
N LYS A 133 6.72 13.97 -5.24
CA LYS A 133 7.83 13.25 -4.58
C LYS A 133 7.59 13.05 -3.08
N VAL A 134 7.17 14.10 -2.36
CA VAL A 134 6.89 14.02 -0.91
C VAL A 134 5.77 13.02 -0.64
N TRP A 135 4.64 13.12 -1.34
CA TRP A 135 3.53 12.20 -1.12
C TRP A 135 3.85 10.77 -1.52
N HIS A 136 4.63 10.55 -2.58
CA HIS A 136 5.12 9.22 -2.93
C HIS A 136 5.96 8.61 -1.81
N ARG A 137 6.91 9.37 -1.24
CA ARG A 137 7.70 8.93 -0.08
C ARG A 137 6.83 8.61 1.13
N MET A 138 5.79 9.39 1.37
CA MET A 138 4.81 9.11 2.43
C MET A 138 4.06 7.80 2.18
N VAL A 139 3.61 7.53 0.94
CA VAL A 139 2.96 6.24 0.61
C VAL A 139 3.90 5.09 0.93
N VAL A 140 5.15 5.17 0.48
CA VAL A 140 6.18 4.14 0.71
C VAL A 140 6.45 3.96 2.20
N LEU A 141 6.61 5.03 2.96
CA LEU A 141 6.84 4.96 4.40
C LEU A 141 5.72 4.18 5.11
N PHE A 142 4.46 4.49 4.84
CA PHE A 142 3.33 3.81 5.47
C PHE A 142 3.12 2.39 4.94
N VAL A 143 3.57 2.08 3.72
CA VAL A 143 3.67 0.68 3.25
C VAL A 143 4.71 -0.08 4.05
N VAL A 144 5.88 0.51 4.32
CA VAL A 144 6.92 -0.12 5.14
C VAL A 144 6.42 -0.34 6.57
N VAL A 145 5.74 0.63 7.18
CA VAL A 145 5.12 0.46 8.51
C VAL A 145 4.09 -0.68 8.50
N MET A 146 3.22 -0.72 7.48
CA MET A 146 2.24 -1.79 7.33
C MET A 146 2.91 -3.16 7.19
N LEU A 147 3.92 -3.28 6.31
CA LEU A 147 4.65 -4.53 6.09
C LEU A 147 5.42 -4.96 7.33
N ALA A 148 6.05 -4.03 8.07
CA ALA A 148 6.71 -4.34 9.33
C ALA A 148 5.72 -4.92 10.35
N GLY A 149 4.52 -4.35 10.44
CA GLY A 149 3.42 -4.90 11.25
C GLY A 149 3.00 -6.30 10.81
N LEU A 150 2.74 -6.51 9.52
CA LEU A 150 2.34 -7.81 8.96
C LEU A 150 3.41 -8.90 9.18
N VAL A 151 4.68 -8.59 8.89
CA VAL A 151 5.80 -9.52 9.06
C VAL A 151 5.98 -9.87 10.53
N SER A 152 5.99 -8.86 11.41
CA SER A 152 6.09 -9.09 12.86
C SER A 152 4.92 -9.92 13.37
N HIS A 153 3.70 -9.65 12.89
CA HIS A 153 2.52 -10.42 13.25
C HIS A 153 2.62 -11.87 12.81
N GLY A 154 3.09 -12.11 11.58
CA GLY A 154 3.35 -13.45 11.06
C GLY A 154 4.38 -14.22 11.90
N ILE A 155 5.47 -13.57 12.31
CA ILE A 155 6.48 -14.18 13.20
C ILE A 155 5.86 -14.57 14.54
N VAL A 156 5.05 -13.69 15.14
CA VAL A 156 4.42 -13.96 16.44
C VAL A 156 3.32 -15.02 16.32
N LEU A 157 2.67 -15.18 15.16
CA LEU A 157 1.68 -16.22 14.89
C LEU A 157 2.30 -17.62 14.66
N MET A 158 3.58 -17.71 14.30
CA MET A 158 4.22 -19.01 14.08
C MET A 158 4.29 -19.78 15.41
N PRO A 159 3.88 -21.06 15.44
CA PRO A 159 4.13 -21.89 16.60
C PRO A 159 5.65 -22.02 16.79
N GLY A 160 6.13 -21.56 17.96
CA GLY A 160 7.46 -21.90 18.47
C GLY A 160 7.52 -23.35 18.95
#